data_AF-A0A945K6T1-F1
#
_entry.id   AF-A0A945K6T1-F1
#
_cell.length_a   1.000
_cell.length_b   1.000
_cell.length_c   1.000
_cell.angle_alpha   90.00
_cell.angle_beta   90.00
_cell.angle_gamma   90.00
#
_symmetry.space_group_name_H-M   'P 1'
#
loop_
_entity.id
_entity.type
_entity.pdbx_description
1 polymer ?
#
loop_
_entity_poly.entity_id
_entity_poly.type
_entity_poly.pdbx_seq_one_letter_code
_entity_poly.pdbx_strand_id
1 'polypeptide(L)'
;MSPKSYALPKGADAVTVYASDHIKIEMIAANHFPITPAVAYKFTYKDRSLLISGDTVKSPIIEKHSAGVDLLVHEALSTKLVLLMAESAARTGNALREKIFNDIHDYHTTPVEAAEIARDANVSHLLYYHIVPPLIAPGMEVIWLEGVDDVFSDTTLGQDGTSISLPANSNEIIHQSSML
;
A
#
# COMPACT_ATOMS: atom_id res chain seq x y z
N MET A 1 -7.25 -18.71 22.09
CA MET A 1 -6.27 -18.93 21.02
C MET A 1 -4.89 -18.63 21.58
N SER A 2 -3.91 -19.52 21.38
CA SER A 2 -2.52 -19.23 21.72
C SER A 2 -1.83 -18.52 20.54
N PRO A 3 -0.99 -17.51 20.77
CA PRO A 3 -0.26 -16.83 19.71
C PRO A 3 0.65 -17.81 18.96
N LYS A 4 0.73 -17.65 17.64
CA LYS A 4 1.67 -18.38 16.77
C LYS A 4 2.65 -17.40 16.16
N SER A 5 3.94 -17.73 16.24
CA SER A 5 5.01 -16.93 15.62
C SER A 5 5.47 -17.61 14.34
N TYR A 6 5.84 -16.80 13.36
CA TYR A 6 6.41 -17.24 12.09
C TYR A 6 7.72 -16.49 11.85
N ALA A 7 8.70 -17.16 11.24
CA ALA A 7 9.91 -16.48 10.79
C ALA A 7 9.60 -15.62 9.56
N LEU A 8 10.33 -14.50 9.41
CA LEU A 8 10.25 -13.68 8.21
C LEU A 8 10.56 -14.54 6.96
N PRO A 9 9.73 -14.50 5.91
CA PRO A 9 10.01 -15.23 4.67
C PRO A 9 11.35 -14.79 4.06
N LYS A 10 12.05 -15.71 3.39
CA LYS A 10 13.33 -15.41 2.74
C LYS A 10 13.12 -15.14 1.25
N GLY A 11 13.80 -14.13 0.72
CA GLY A 11 13.72 -13.79 -0.71
C GLY A 11 12.27 -13.55 -1.14
N ALA A 12 11.84 -14.24 -2.20
CA ALA A 12 10.51 -14.10 -2.77
C ALA A 12 9.52 -15.19 -2.30
N ASP A 13 9.83 -15.92 -1.24
CA ASP A 13 8.96 -16.94 -0.66
C ASP A 13 7.80 -16.32 0.11
N ALA A 14 6.71 -17.08 0.24
CA ALA A 14 5.60 -16.77 1.12
C ALA A 14 5.39 -17.89 2.14
N VAL A 15 4.91 -17.55 3.33
CA VAL A 15 4.60 -18.49 4.41
C VAL A 15 3.11 -18.45 4.68
N THR A 16 2.41 -19.58 4.56
CA THR A 16 1.00 -19.66 5.00
C THR A 16 0.94 -19.53 6.52
N VAL A 17 0.35 -18.43 7.00
CA VAL A 17 0.22 -18.13 8.44
C VAL A 17 -1.14 -18.52 9.00
N TYR A 18 -2.13 -18.67 8.12
CA TYR A 18 -3.46 -19.16 8.45
C TYR A 18 -4.09 -19.83 7.23
N ALA A 19 -4.81 -20.93 7.46
CA ALA A 19 -5.62 -21.58 6.45
C ALA A 19 -6.84 -22.25 7.10
N SER A 20 -7.98 -22.16 6.43
CA SER A 20 -9.19 -22.96 6.69
C SER A 20 -9.87 -23.30 5.36
N ASP A 21 -11.08 -23.87 5.40
CA ASP A 21 -11.77 -24.40 4.21
C ASP A 21 -11.89 -23.42 3.04
N HIS A 22 -11.99 -22.11 3.33
CA HIS A 22 -12.22 -21.09 2.31
C HIS A 22 -11.22 -19.95 2.31
N ILE A 23 -10.44 -19.78 3.39
CA ILE A 23 -9.49 -18.67 3.51
C ILE A 23 -8.06 -19.19 3.66
N LYS A 24 -7.15 -18.59 2.91
CA LYS A 24 -5.71 -18.74 3.07
C LYS A 24 -5.10 -17.37 3.25
N ILE A 25 -4.23 -17.22 4.25
CA ILE A 25 -3.46 -16.00 4.51
C ILE A 25 -1.97 -16.36 4.41
N GLU A 26 -1.28 -15.67 3.52
CA GLU A 26 0.14 -15.84 3.25
C GLU A 26 0.89 -14.57 3.66
N MET A 27 1.95 -14.74 4.45
CA MET A 27 2.87 -13.69 4.83
C MET A 27 4.03 -13.65 3.84
N ILE A 28 4.38 -12.45 3.40
CA ILE A 28 5.45 -12.16 2.42
C ILE A 28 6.38 -11.12 3.06
N ALA A 29 7.68 -11.20 2.79
CA ALA A 29 8.60 -10.17 3.25
C ALA A 29 8.39 -8.86 2.47
N ALA A 30 8.19 -7.75 3.20
CA ALA A 30 8.21 -6.40 2.65
C ALA A 30 9.59 -5.75 2.86
N ASN A 31 9.92 -4.70 2.10
CA ASN A 31 11.21 -4.03 2.22
C ASN A 31 11.03 -2.60 2.74
N HIS A 32 11.25 -2.42 4.03
CA HIS A 32 11.10 -1.13 4.73
C HIS A 32 12.36 -0.77 5.55
N PHE A 33 13.54 -1.20 5.08
CA PHE A 33 14.80 -0.91 5.77
C PHE A 33 14.99 0.62 5.95
N PRO A 34 15.39 1.12 7.13
CA PRO A 34 16.00 0.39 8.26
C PRO A 34 15.01 -0.24 9.26
N ILE A 35 13.70 -0.11 9.05
CA ILE A 35 12.68 -0.64 9.94
C ILE A 35 12.43 -2.12 9.62
N THR A 36 12.71 -2.99 10.58
CA THR A 36 12.56 -4.44 10.42
C THR A 36 12.00 -5.09 11.69
N PRO A 37 11.22 -6.19 11.58
CA PRO A 37 10.73 -6.82 10.34
C PRO A 37 9.55 -6.06 9.70
N ALA A 38 9.40 -6.18 8.38
CA ALA A 38 8.24 -5.67 7.63
C ALA A 38 7.65 -6.78 6.76
N VAL A 39 6.32 -6.84 6.68
CA VAL A 39 5.60 -7.92 6.00
C VAL A 39 4.38 -7.41 5.24
N ALA A 40 4.10 -8.06 4.11
CA ALA A 40 2.84 -7.98 3.39
C ALA A 40 2.01 -9.23 3.67
N TYR A 41 0.69 -9.13 3.48
CA TYR A 41 -0.23 -10.25 3.61
C TYR A 41 -1.10 -10.41 2.37
N LYS A 42 -1.06 -11.60 1.77
CA LYS A 42 -1.98 -12.02 0.71
C LYS A 42 -3.10 -12.84 1.31
N PHE A 43 -4.33 -12.50 0.96
CA PHE A 43 -5.54 -13.20 1.33
C PHE A 43 -6.13 -13.84 0.08
N THR A 44 -6.51 -15.10 0.18
CA THR A 44 -7.34 -15.77 -0.82
C THR A 44 -8.59 -16.26 -0.10
N TYR A 45 -9.76 -15.85 -0.57
CA TYR A 45 -11.05 -16.27 -0.06
C TYR A 45 -11.92 -16.79 -1.21
N LYS A 46 -12.14 -18.10 -1.26
CA LYS A 46 -12.81 -18.77 -2.40
C LYS A 46 -12.13 -18.37 -3.72
N ASP A 47 -12.85 -17.70 -4.61
CA ASP A 47 -12.42 -17.21 -5.92
C ASP A 47 -11.87 -15.78 -5.89
N ARG A 48 -11.82 -15.14 -4.71
CA ARG A 48 -11.33 -13.77 -4.54
C ARG A 48 -9.93 -13.73 -3.91
N SER A 49 -9.17 -12.69 -4.22
CA SER A 49 -7.87 -12.45 -3.59
C SER A 49 -7.54 -10.97 -3.46
N LEU A 50 -6.82 -10.64 -2.38
CA LEU A 50 -6.25 -9.31 -2.17
C LEU A 50 -4.87 -9.41 -1.55
N LEU A 51 -4.05 -8.37 -1.73
CA LEU A 51 -2.76 -8.23 -1.06
C LEU A 51 -2.69 -6.88 -0.34
N ILE A 52 -2.27 -6.88 0.91
CA ILE A 52 -1.98 -5.67 1.70
C ILE A 52 -0.46 -5.57 1.82
N SER A 53 0.13 -4.49 1.33
CA SER A 53 1.59 -4.36 1.17
C SER A 53 2.37 -4.31 2.48
N GLY A 54 1.76 -3.80 3.55
CA GLY A 54 2.56 -3.24 4.65
C GLY A 54 3.33 -2.01 4.17
N ASP A 55 4.21 -1.47 5.00
CA ASP A 55 5.13 -0.42 4.59
C ASP A 55 6.27 -1.05 3.79
N THR A 56 6.62 -0.45 2.65
CA THR A 56 7.61 -0.97 1.72
C THR A 56 8.07 0.08 0.71
N VAL A 57 9.27 -0.07 0.17
CA VAL A 57 9.66 0.52 -1.12
C VAL A 57 9.05 -0.25 -2.30
N LYS A 58 9.12 0.33 -3.51
CA LYS A 58 8.79 -0.39 -4.74
C LYS A 58 9.55 -1.73 -4.76
N SER A 59 8.80 -2.83 -4.83
CA SER A 59 9.33 -4.15 -4.56
C SER A 59 8.90 -5.17 -5.61
N PRO A 60 9.85 -5.84 -6.30
CA PRO A 60 9.51 -6.92 -7.23
C PRO A 60 8.92 -8.14 -6.51
N ILE A 61 9.15 -8.27 -5.19
CA ILE A 61 8.52 -9.32 -4.37
C ILE A 61 7.03 -9.02 -4.21
N ILE A 62 6.66 -7.77 -3.92
CA ILE A 62 5.27 -7.36 -3.81
C ILE A 62 4.58 -7.51 -5.16
N GLU A 63 5.17 -7.01 -6.24
CA GLU A 63 4.66 -7.17 -7.61
C GLU A 63 4.38 -8.64 -7.97
N LYS A 64 5.36 -9.54 -7.75
CA LYS A 64 5.20 -10.98 -7.99
C LYS A 64 4.01 -11.57 -7.25
N HIS A 65 3.82 -11.22 -5.99
CA HIS A 65 2.74 -11.79 -5.17
C HIS A 65 1.38 -11.12 -5.40
N SER A 66 1.39 -9.90 -5.92
CA SER A 66 0.21 -9.17 -6.39
C SER A 66 -0.29 -9.66 -7.75
N ALA A 67 0.45 -10.52 -8.46
CA ALA A 67 0.05 -10.99 -9.78
C ALA A 67 -1.40 -11.52 -9.81
N GLY A 68 -2.26 -10.82 -10.56
CA GLY A 68 -3.66 -11.17 -10.78
C GLY A 68 -4.59 -11.08 -9.55
N VAL A 69 -4.20 -10.36 -8.49
CA VAL A 69 -5.12 -10.16 -7.35
C VAL A 69 -6.26 -9.21 -7.72
N ASP A 70 -7.43 -9.38 -7.10
CA ASP A 70 -8.56 -8.49 -7.34
C ASP A 70 -8.30 -7.09 -6.77
N LEU A 71 -7.64 -7.03 -5.62
CA LEU A 71 -7.39 -5.78 -4.91
C LEU A 71 -5.97 -5.75 -4.37
N LEU A 72 -5.21 -4.77 -4.81
CA LEU A 72 -3.95 -4.39 -4.17
C LEU A 72 -4.21 -3.23 -3.22
N VAL A 73 -3.93 -3.41 -1.94
CA VAL A 73 -3.99 -2.36 -0.91
C VAL A 73 -2.55 -1.95 -0.61
N HIS A 74 -2.13 -0.78 -1.08
CA HIS A 74 -0.73 -0.38 -1.09
C HIS A 74 -0.47 0.93 -0.32
N GLU A 75 0.61 0.96 0.45
CA GLU A 75 1.11 2.19 1.07
C GLU A 75 1.57 3.19 -0.01
N ALA A 76 1.52 4.49 0.26
CA ALA A 76 2.26 5.43 -0.57
C ALA A 76 2.60 6.76 0.10
N LEU A 77 3.79 7.26 -0.25
CA LEU A 77 4.33 8.54 0.15
C LEU A 77 4.52 9.46 -1.06
N SER A 78 3.88 10.63 -1.05
CA SER A 78 4.10 11.68 -2.05
C SER A 78 5.40 12.43 -1.76
N THR A 79 6.46 12.07 -2.48
CA THR A 79 7.77 12.74 -2.37
C THR A 79 7.65 14.24 -2.59
N LYS A 80 6.80 14.68 -3.52
CA LYS A 80 6.55 16.10 -3.80
C LYS A 80 6.00 16.85 -2.59
N LEU A 81 4.95 16.32 -1.95
CA LEU A 81 4.36 16.96 -0.77
C LEU A 81 5.31 16.94 0.42
N VAL A 82 6.04 15.85 0.64
CA VAL A 82 7.01 15.74 1.75
C VAL A 82 8.18 16.73 1.56
N LEU A 83 8.69 16.92 0.35
CA LEU A 83 9.73 17.94 0.08
C LEU A 83 9.23 19.36 0.34
N LEU A 84 7.98 19.69 -0.02
CA LEU A 84 7.38 20.98 0.33
C LEU A 84 7.28 21.18 1.86
N MET A 85 7.00 20.12 2.61
CA MET A 85 7.01 20.14 4.08
C MET A 85 8.42 20.34 4.64
N ALA A 86 9.44 19.70 4.04
CA ALA A 86 10.85 19.89 4.41
C ALA A 86 11.28 21.35 4.21
N GLU A 87 10.97 21.95 3.06
CA GLU A 87 11.24 23.37 2.78
C GLU A 87 10.53 24.31 3.75
N SER A 88 9.29 23.99 4.13
CA SER A 88 8.53 24.75 5.13
C SER A 88 9.18 24.65 6.52
N ALA A 89 9.61 23.46 6.92
CA ALA A 89 10.32 23.24 8.18
C ALA A 89 11.65 24.02 8.23
N ALA A 90 12.43 24.00 7.15
CA ALA A 90 13.66 24.78 7.01
C ALA A 90 13.41 26.29 7.18
N ARG A 91 12.40 26.84 6.49
CA ARG A 91 12.03 28.27 6.56
C ARG A 91 11.61 28.72 7.95
N THR A 92 11.05 27.81 8.75
CA THR A 92 10.60 28.09 10.12
C THR A 92 11.65 27.75 11.18
N GLY A 93 12.86 27.34 10.77
CA GLY A 93 13.94 26.96 11.68
C GLY A 93 13.70 25.64 12.43
N ASN A 94 12.80 24.78 11.94
CA ASN A 94 12.49 23.50 12.55
C ASN A 94 13.36 22.37 11.99
N ALA A 95 14.64 22.38 12.38
CA ALA A 95 15.65 21.44 11.88
C ALA A 95 15.29 19.96 12.08
N LEU A 96 14.56 19.62 13.16
CA LEU A 96 14.13 18.24 13.41
C LEU A 96 13.15 17.76 12.34
N ARG A 97 12.12 18.56 12.04
CA ARG A 97 11.12 18.20 11.02
C ARG A 97 11.71 18.20 9.62
N GLU A 98 12.56 19.18 9.31
CA GLU A 98 13.29 19.23 8.04
C GLU A 98 14.06 17.94 7.82
N LYS A 99 14.84 17.49 8.83
CA LYS A 99 15.58 16.23 8.74
C LYS A 99 14.66 15.04 8.52
N ILE A 100 13.62 14.89 9.35
CA ILE A 100 12.67 13.78 9.23
C ILE A 100 12.06 13.73 7.83
N PHE A 101 11.58 14.84 7.30
CA PHE A 101 10.95 14.86 5.98
C PHE A 101 11.93 14.52 4.86
N ASN A 102 13.20 14.91 4.96
CA ASN A 102 14.21 14.48 3.98
C ASN A 102 14.62 13.00 4.11
N ASP A 103 14.53 12.42 5.31
CA ASP A 103 14.99 11.05 5.56
C ASP A 103 13.97 9.98 5.16
N ILE A 104 12.69 10.30 5.00
CA ILE A 104 11.62 9.28 4.83
C ILE A 104 11.38 8.81 3.39
N HIS A 105 12.08 9.37 2.40
CA HIS A 105 11.77 9.12 0.99
C HIS A 105 12.26 7.76 0.46
N ASP A 106 13.30 7.18 1.07
CA ASP A 106 14.02 6.03 0.52
C ASP A 106 13.56 4.67 1.08
N TYR A 107 12.55 4.68 1.97
CA TYR A 107 11.97 3.47 2.55
C TYR A 107 10.45 3.35 2.36
N HIS A 108 9.83 4.20 1.54
CA HIS A 108 8.42 4.16 1.16
C HIS A 108 8.24 4.03 -0.36
N THR A 109 7.03 3.68 -0.80
CA THR A 109 6.66 3.61 -2.22
C THR A 109 5.98 4.91 -2.63
N THR A 110 6.26 5.46 -3.81
CA THR A 110 5.50 6.60 -4.33
C THR A 110 4.14 6.17 -4.92
N PRO A 111 3.15 7.08 -5.03
CA PRO A 111 1.87 6.76 -5.66
C PRO A 111 2.03 6.16 -7.08
N VAL A 112 2.89 6.77 -7.90
CA VAL A 112 3.17 6.28 -9.26
C VAL A 112 3.83 4.89 -9.24
N GLU A 113 4.77 4.63 -8.34
CA GLU A 113 5.41 3.30 -8.26
C GLU A 113 4.44 2.21 -7.82
N ALA A 114 3.51 2.50 -6.91
CA ALA A 114 2.44 1.59 -6.54
C ALA A 114 1.46 1.35 -7.71
N ALA A 115 1.18 2.37 -8.52
CA ALA A 115 0.43 2.24 -9.78
C ALA A 115 1.18 1.36 -10.81
N GLU A 116 2.50 1.49 -10.91
CA GLU A 116 3.33 0.63 -11.77
C GLU A 116 3.27 -0.83 -11.31
N ILE A 117 3.37 -1.08 -10.00
CA ILE A 117 3.19 -2.43 -9.43
C ILE A 117 1.81 -2.98 -9.79
N ALA A 118 0.76 -2.18 -9.63
CA ALA A 118 -0.61 -2.59 -9.94
C ALA A 118 -0.77 -2.97 -11.43
N ARG A 119 -0.26 -2.13 -12.33
CA ARG A 119 -0.25 -2.36 -13.78
C ARG A 119 0.53 -3.63 -14.14
N ASP A 120 1.77 -3.73 -13.67
CA ASP A 120 2.69 -4.80 -14.06
C ASP A 120 2.28 -6.16 -13.47
N ALA A 121 1.63 -6.15 -12.31
CA ALA A 121 1.01 -7.32 -11.70
C ALA A 121 -0.40 -7.63 -12.26
N ASN A 122 -0.95 -6.81 -13.16
CA ASN A 122 -2.29 -6.98 -13.73
C ASN A 122 -3.36 -7.17 -12.64
N VAL A 123 -3.38 -6.28 -11.65
CA VAL A 123 -4.41 -6.28 -10.59
C VAL A 123 -5.69 -5.63 -11.11
N SER A 124 -6.83 -6.01 -10.54
CA SER A 124 -8.11 -5.42 -10.98
C SER A 124 -8.36 -4.03 -10.38
N HIS A 125 -7.87 -3.75 -9.18
CA HIS A 125 -8.03 -2.46 -8.51
C HIS A 125 -6.89 -2.16 -7.53
N LEU A 126 -6.51 -0.88 -7.42
CA LEU A 126 -5.52 -0.38 -6.47
C LEU A 126 -6.18 0.54 -5.44
N LEU A 127 -6.16 0.16 -4.16
CA LEU A 127 -6.52 1.01 -3.03
C LEU A 127 -5.27 1.53 -2.35
N TYR A 128 -5.09 2.84 -2.33
CA TYR A 128 -4.04 3.47 -1.54
C TYR A 128 -4.45 3.56 -0.07
N TYR A 129 -3.56 3.16 0.84
CA TYR A 129 -3.66 3.41 2.28
C TYR A 129 -2.33 3.99 2.80
N HIS A 130 -2.26 4.31 4.09
CA HIS A 130 -1.05 4.91 4.68
C HIS A 130 -0.57 6.13 3.87
N ILE A 131 -1.49 7.08 3.69
CA ILE A 131 -1.29 8.26 2.84
C ILE A 131 -0.30 9.22 3.52
N VAL A 132 0.92 9.30 2.99
CA VAL A 132 1.96 10.19 3.50
C VAL A 132 2.23 11.32 2.50
N PRO A 133 2.22 12.60 2.92
CA PRO A 133 1.71 13.08 4.20
C PRO A 133 0.17 13.01 4.25
N PRO A 134 -0.44 13.13 5.45
CA PRO A 134 -1.89 13.27 5.58
C PRO A 134 -2.41 14.46 4.76
N LEU A 135 -3.51 14.24 4.02
CA LEU A 135 -4.10 15.23 3.12
C LEU A 135 -5.11 16.11 3.87
N ILE A 136 -4.60 17.10 4.61
CA ILE A 136 -5.41 17.94 5.52
C ILE A 136 -6.02 19.18 4.88
N ALA A 137 -5.55 19.57 3.69
CA ALA A 137 -6.03 20.75 2.97
C ALA A 137 -6.64 20.36 1.62
N PRO A 138 -7.71 21.03 1.18
CA PRO A 138 -8.33 20.77 -0.12
C PRO A 138 -7.32 20.87 -1.27
N GLY A 139 -7.37 19.92 -2.21
CA GLY A 139 -6.52 19.90 -3.40
C GLY A 139 -5.15 19.25 -3.19
N MET A 140 -4.78 18.84 -1.98
CA MET A 140 -3.55 18.08 -1.76
C MET A 140 -3.58 16.74 -2.48
N GLU A 141 -4.75 16.12 -2.60
CA GLU A 141 -5.00 14.89 -3.34
C GLU A 141 -4.61 14.99 -4.82
N VAL A 142 -4.74 16.17 -5.43
CA VAL A 142 -4.35 16.40 -6.84
C VAL A 142 -2.84 16.28 -7.01
N ILE A 143 -2.07 16.83 -6.06
CA ILE A 143 -0.60 16.72 -6.05
C ILE A 143 -0.18 15.29 -5.68
N TRP A 144 -0.92 14.66 -4.77
CA TRP A 144 -0.63 13.30 -4.34
C TRP A 144 -0.83 12.29 -5.47
N LEU A 145 -1.90 12.42 -6.26
CA LEU A 145 -2.24 11.53 -7.38
C LEU A 145 -1.58 11.92 -8.72
N GLU A 146 -0.72 12.94 -8.75
CA GLU A 146 -0.07 13.42 -9.97
C GLU A 146 0.72 12.28 -10.67
N GLY A 147 0.36 11.98 -11.91
CA GLY A 147 0.98 10.93 -12.73
C GLY A 147 0.46 9.51 -12.49
N VAL A 148 -0.43 9.30 -11.51
CA VAL A 148 -1.00 7.97 -11.23
C VAL A 148 -1.88 7.49 -12.39
N ASP A 149 -2.79 8.34 -12.87
CA ASP A 149 -3.77 7.98 -13.92
C ASP A 149 -3.11 7.71 -15.29
N ASP A 150 -1.90 8.25 -15.51
CA ASP A 150 -1.09 7.95 -16.70
C ASP A 150 -0.53 6.51 -16.69
N VAL A 151 -0.51 5.86 -15.52
CA VAL A 151 0.05 4.52 -15.31
C VAL A 151 -1.03 3.46 -15.05
N PHE A 152 -1.98 3.76 -14.16
CA PHE A 152 -3.05 2.84 -13.76
C PHE A 152 -4.27 3.65 -13.26
N SER A 153 -5.42 3.48 -13.90
CA SER A 153 -6.62 4.30 -13.67
C SER A 153 -7.59 3.72 -12.63
N ASP A 154 -7.62 2.40 -12.45
CA ASP A 154 -8.56 1.71 -11.54
C ASP A 154 -8.08 1.83 -10.08
N THR A 155 -8.14 3.06 -9.57
CA THR A 155 -7.59 3.42 -8.26
C THR A 155 -8.63 3.96 -7.29
N THR A 156 -8.32 3.88 -6.00
CA THR A 156 -9.04 4.60 -4.94
C THR A 156 -8.03 5.18 -3.98
N LEU A 157 -8.12 6.48 -3.74
CA LEU A 157 -7.39 7.14 -2.66
C LEU A 157 -8.13 6.91 -1.34
N GLY A 158 -7.60 6.03 -0.49
CA GLY A 158 -8.23 5.68 0.77
C GLY A 158 -8.30 6.83 1.76
N GLN A 159 -9.42 6.89 2.47
CA GLN A 159 -9.69 7.76 3.61
C GLN A 159 -10.28 6.93 4.74
N ASP A 160 -10.25 7.45 5.98
CA ASP A 160 -10.90 6.80 7.10
C ASP A 160 -12.39 6.52 6.79
N GLY A 161 -12.81 5.27 6.95
CA GLY A 161 -14.16 4.82 6.60
C GLY A 161 -14.33 4.33 5.15
N THR A 162 -13.29 4.40 4.31
CA THR A 162 -13.32 3.76 2.98
C THR A 162 -13.53 2.26 3.12
N SER A 163 -14.47 1.71 2.38
CA SER A 163 -14.80 0.28 2.39
C SER A 163 -14.94 -0.26 0.96
N ILE A 164 -14.30 -1.41 0.72
CA ILE A 164 -14.39 -2.16 -0.53
C ILE A 164 -14.89 -3.57 -0.19
N SER A 165 -15.91 -4.03 -0.92
CA SER A 165 -16.41 -5.41 -0.81
C SER A 165 -16.05 -6.21 -2.05
N LEU A 166 -15.58 -7.44 -1.82
CA LEU A 166 -15.23 -8.42 -2.85
C LEU A 166 -16.15 -9.66 -2.69
N PRO A 167 -17.37 -9.66 -3.25
CA PRO A 167 -18.28 -10.80 -3.15
C PRO A 167 -17.69 -12.04 -3.84
N ALA A 168 -17.84 -13.21 -3.21
CA ALA A 168 -17.46 -14.48 -3.84
C ALA A 168 -18.42 -14.85 -4.99
N ASN A 169 -17.91 -15.63 -5.95
CA ASN A 169 -18.58 -15.97 -7.21
C ASN A 169 -18.93 -14.74 -8.06
N SER A 170 -18.12 -13.68 -7.98
CA SER A 170 -18.31 -12.41 -8.68
C SER A 170 -16.96 -11.74 -8.90
N ASN A 171 -16.83 -11.02 -10.02
CA ASN A 171 -15.70 -10.14 -10.29
C ASN A 171 -15.96 -8.70 -9.83
N GLU A 172 -17.11 -8.44 -9.20
CA GLU A 172 -17.45 -7.10 -8.73
C GLU A 172 -16.49 -6.64 -7.61
N ILE A 173 -16.14 -5.37 -7.69
CA ILE A 173 -15.43 -4.61 -6.66
C ILE A 173 -16.39 -3.49 -6.25
N ILE A 174 -17.01 -3.65 -5.08
CA ILE A 174 -18.08 -2.76 -4.63
C ILE A 174 -17.49 -1.71 -3.70
N HIS A 175 -17.49 -0.46 -4.16
CA HIS A 175 -17.11 0.69 -3.37
C HIS A 175 -18.28 1.10 -2.48
N GLN A 176 -18.08 1.07 -1.17
CA GLN A 176 -19.04 1.62 -0.22
C GLN A 176 -18.59 3.03 0.14
N SER A 177 -19.38 4.02 -0.25
CA SER A 177 -19.17 5.41 0.19
C SER A 177 -19.29 5.47 1.72
N SER A 178 -18.33 6.12 2.39
CA SER A 178 -18.51 6.39 3.82
C SER A 178 -19.69 7.34 3.97
N MET A 179 -20.66 6.98 4.81
CA MET A 179 -21.63 7.95 5.31
C MET A 179 -20.91 8.82 6.35
N LEU A 180 -20.20 9.84 5.90
CA LEU A 180 -19.78 10.96 6.73
C LEU A 180 -20.54 12.22 6.29
#